data_AF-A0A7W7CD30-F1
#
_entry.id   AF-A0A7W7CD30-F1
#
_cell.length_a   1.000
_cell.length_b   1.000
_cell.length_c   1.000
_cell.angle_alpha   90.00
_cell.angle_beta   90.00
_cell.angle_gamma   90.00
#
_symmetry.space_group_name_H-M   'P 1'
#
loop_
_entity.id
_entity.type
_entity.pdbx_description
1 polymer ?
#
loop_
_entity_poly.entity_id
_entity_poly.type
_entity_poly.pdbx_seq_one_letter_code
_entity_poly.pdbx_strand_id
1 'polypeptide(L)'
;MMTRTQRRGRLAALAGALAVTITAAGCSSASPGLALADQQAVTAYMAAQFDGAFKKLDQELIKPRDEKSTVFWHGRFNERKTDKEIDVFRYQAADKAKPEPPAIFTKSRTSKDMKDNLDQYHPSGSEWDYLLLGERFRSLATTPWVRFPTFTPKDGFNVCLLTGVQTVCAMQDAMKATQKSSPAGLVKEYRQQADGTAELLTGVTLKSFVDARVLSFPEDFKKQMTPPMLESFLRTTVTMDPQGQLKKIEINGIVDKGGPKIEIQVGYEILGKATAKDFPPEPSPLDRTDLPDLNARKDFFNRLAAL
;
A
#
# COMPACT_ATOMS: atom_id res chain seq x y z
N MET A 1 -65.65 58.42 -1.53
CA MET A 1 -64.32 58.68 -2.12
C MET A 1 -64.17 57.79 -3.34
N MET A 2 -63.99 58.44 -4.51
CA MET A 2 -63.66 57.99 -5.87
C MET A 2 -63.62 56.46 -6.14
N THR A 3 -64.55 55.88 -6.93
CA THR A 3 -64.62 55.83 -8.42
C THR A 3 -63.38 55.16 -9.04
N ARG A 4 -63.41 54.25 -10.02
CA ARG A 4 -64.35 54.05 -11.13
C ARG A 4 -63.83 52.92 -12.06
N THR A 5 -64.75 52.17 -12.70
CA THR A 5 -64.77 51.76 -14.14
C THR A 5 -63.68 50.82 -14.71
N GLN A 6 -64.08 49.63 -15.20
CA GLN A 6 -64.32 49.26 -16.64
C GLN A 6 -63.03 48.87 -17.40
N ARG A 7 -62.98 47.98 -18.40
CA ARG A 7 -63.97 47.47 -19.36
C ARG A 7 -63.35 46.28 -20.14
N ARG A 8 -64.19 45.31 -20.49
CA ARG A 8 -64.39 44.65 -21.82
C ARG A 8 -63.14 44.31 -22.65
N GLY A 9 -62.95 43.05 -23.03
CA GLY A 9 -63.64 42.36 -24.15
C GLY A 9 -62.55 41.78 -25.07
N ARG A 10 -62.69 40.76 -25.91
CA ARG A 10 -63.78 40.00 -26.56
C ARG A 10 -63.18 38.60 -26.85
N LEU A 11 -63.84 37.48 -26.56
CA LEU A 11 -64.66 36.70 -27.51
C LEU A 11 -64.22 36.78 -28.99
N ALA A 12 -63.64 35.68 -29.48
CA ALA A 12 -63.88 35.18 -30.84
C ALA A 12 -63.65 33.66 -30.84
N ALA A 13 -64.76 32.93 -30.78
CA ALA A 13 -64.86 31.54 -31.18
C ALA A 13 -64.79 31.44 -32.71
N LEU A 14 -64.33 30.31 -33.24
CA LEU A 14 -65.15 29.48 -34.15
C LEU A 14 -64.39 28.21 -34.55
N ALA A 15 -65.10 27.11 -34.35
CA ALA A 15 -64.80 25.79 -34.85
C ALA A 15 -64.94 25.73 -36.38
N GLY A 16 -64.17 24.83 -36.99
CA GLY A 16 -64.32 24.43 -38.39
C GLY A 16 -63.60 23.12 -38.61
N ALA A 17 -64.30 22.01 -38.34
CA ALA A 17 -63.89 20.68 -38.78
C ALA A 17 -64.28 20.50 -40.26
N LEU A 18 -63.35 20.03 -41.10
CA LEU A 18 -63.63 18.95 -42.05
C LEU A 18 -62.32 18.35 -42.58
N ALA A 19 -62.31 17.02 -42.68
CA ALA A 19 -61.19 16.16 -42.98
C ALA A 19 -60.81 16.13 -44.48
N VAL A 20 -59.53 15.90 -44.79
CA VAL A 20 -59.08 15.01 -45.89
C VAL A 20 -57.76 14.32 -45.52
N THR A 21 -57.75 13.04 -45.86
CA THR A 21 -56.82 11.92 -45.74
C THR A 21 -55.42 12.05 -46.37
N ILE A 22 -54.44 11.43 -45.69
CA ILE A 22 -53.36 10.55 -46.19
C ILE A 22 -52.45 11.09 -47.31
N THR A 23 -51.18 11.40 -46.98
CA THR A 23 -49.92 10.75 -47.45
C THR A 23 -48.73 11.70 -47.32
N ALA A 24 -47.91 11.51 -46.28
CA ALA A 24 -46.46 11.72 -46.34
C ALA A 24 -45.83 10.81 -45.28
N ALA A 25 -45.40 9.65 -45.75
CA ALA A 25 -44.64 8.68 -44.99
C ALA A 25 -43.29 9.27 -44.55
N GLY A 26 -42.81 8.87 -43.37
CA GLY A 26 -41.36 8.72 -43.17
C GLY A 26 -40.67 9.58 -42.12
N CYS A 27 -41.33 10.12 -41.09
CA CYS A 27 -40.61 10.39 -39.84
C CYS A 27 -40.64 9.12 -39.00
N SER A 28 -39.74 8.18 -39.32
CA SER A 28 -39.44 7.08 -38.41
C SER A 28 -39.14 7.68 -37.05
N SER A 29 -39.96 7.34 -36.06
CA SER A 29 -39.63 7.56 -34.66
C SER A 29 -38.44 6.67 -34.34
N ALA A 30 -37.24 7.12 -34.74
CA ALA A 30 -36.00 6.57 -34.26
C ALA A 30 -36.06 6.77 -32.75
N SER A 31 -36.29 5.69 -32.00
CA SER A 31 -36.01 5.69 -30.57
C SER A 31 -34.61 6.26 -30.44
N PRO A 32 -34.39 7.37 -29.72
CA PRO A 32 -33.06 7.91 -29.57
C PRO A 32 -32.21 6.78 -28.97
N GLY A 33 -31.34 6.20 -29.79
CA GLY A 33 -30.41 5.18 -29.33
C GLY A 33 -29.61 5.83 -28.23
N LEU A 34 -29.67 5.25 -27.03
CA LEU A 34 -28.79 5.68 -25.95
C LEU A 34 -27.37 5.50 -26.46
N ALA A 35 -26.61 6.60 -26.56
CA ALA A 35 -25.20 6.53 -26.92
C ALA A 35 -24.50 5.64 -25.89
N LEU A 36 -24.11 4.43 -26.31
CA LEU A 36 -23.31 3.55 -25.48
C LEU A 36 -21.86 4.02 -25.58
N ALA A 37 -21.19 4.13 -24.44
CA ALA A 37 -19.76 4.43 -24.43
C ALA A 37 -19.00 3.34 -25.20
N ASP A 38 -18.06 3.76 -26.03
CA ASP A 38 -17.10 2.86 -26.67
C ASP A 38 -16.27 2.18 -25.57
N GLN A 39 -16.55 0.90 -25.34
CA GLN A 39 -15.91 0.10 -24.30
C GLN A 39 -14.41 -0.04 -24.51
N GLN A 40 -13.95 -0.03 -25.77
CA GLN A 40 -12.53 -0.11 -26.08
C GLN A 40 -11.83 1.20 -25.72
N ALA A 41 -12.43 2.34 -26.05
CA ALA A 41 -11.92 3.65 -25.66
C ALA A 41 -11.89 3.84 -24.13
N VAL A 42 -12.95 3.41 -23.43
CA VAL A 42 -13.00 3.43 -21.96
C VAL A 42 -11.89 2.57 -21.35
N THR A 43 -11.73 1.34 -21.85
CA THR A 43 -10.67 0.43 -21.37
C THR A 43 -9.28 1.01 -21.58
N ALA A 44 -9.01 1.57 -22.77
CA ALA A 44 -7.73 2.20 -23.08
C ALA A 44 -7.45 3.42 -22.19
N TYR A 45 -8.47 4.26 -21.95
CA TYR A 45 -8.36 5.40 -21.04
C TYR A 45 -8.02 4.95 -19.61
N MET A 46 -8.72 3.94 -19.09
CA MET A 46 -8.50 3.43 -17.73
C MET A 46 -7.11 2.79 -17.57
N ALA A 47 -6.64 2.05 -18.58
CA ALA A 47 -5.28 1.52 -18.60
C ALA A 47 -4.22 2.63 -18.61
N ALA A 48 -4.46 3.73 -19.34
CA ALA A 48 -3.56 4.88 -19.34
C ALA A 48 -3.55 5.60 -17.98
N GLN A 49 -4.70 5.75 -17.32
CA GLN A 49 -4.78 6.29 -15.95
C GLN A 49 -4.04 5.40 -14.96
N PHE A 50 -4.21 4.08 -15.07
CA PHE A 50 -3.47 3.10 -14.28
C PHE A 50 -1.96 3.29 -14.44
N ASP A 51 -1.46 3.32 -15.68
CA ASP A 51 -0.02 3.43 -15.94
C ASP A 51 0.55 4.78 -15.44
N GLY A 52 -0.23 5.86 -15.59
CA GLY A 52 0.14 7.18 -15.08
C GLY A 52 0.23 7.23 -13.56
N ALA A 53 -0.71 6.59 -12.85
CA ALA A 53 -0.69 6.50 -11.40
C ALA A 53 0.41 5.54 -10.90
N PHE A 54 0.55 4.38 -11.51
CA PHE A 54 1.57 3.38 -11.16
C PHE A 54 2.98 3.95 -11.26
N LYS A 55 3.27 4.77 -12.29
CA LYS A 55 4.55 5.45 -12.44
C LYS A 55 4.88 6.41 -11.29
N LYS A 56 3.87 7.00 -10.64
CA LYS A 56 4.07 7.93 -9.51
C LYS A 56 4.35 7.22 -8.19
N LEU A 57 3.96 5.94 -8.06
CA LEU A 57 4.12 5.18 -6.82
C LEU A 57 5.57 5.12 -6.33
N ASP A 58 6.54 5.05 -7.25
CA ASP A 58 7.98 5.05 -6.95
C ASP A 58 8.41 6.29 -6.17
N GLN A 59 7.94 7.43 -6.65
CA GLN A 59 8.29 8.72 -6.08
C GLN A 59 7.63 8.89 -4.71
N GLU A 60 6.43 8.35 -4.54
CA GLU A 60 5.72 8.43 -3.27
C GLU A 60 6.42 7.64 -2.17
N LEU A 61 6.88 6.42 -2.43
CA LEU A 61 7.49 5.60 -1.37
C LEU A 61 8.82 6.14 -0.84
N ILE A 62 9.62 6.75 -1.71
CA ILE A 62 10.92 7.33 -1.33
C ILE A 62 10.84 8.77 -0.82
N LYS A 63 9.67 9.41 -0.92
CA LYS A 63 9.48 10.80 -0.51
C LYS A 63 9.62 10.93 1.01
N PRO A 64 10.47 11.85 1.52
CA PRO A 64 10.52 12.18 2.94
C PRO A 64 9.15 12.64 3.43
N ARG A 65 8.68 12.05 4.53
CA ARG A 65 7.36 12.32 5.11
C ARG A 65 7.32 11.96 6.59
N ASP A 66 6.57 12.77 7.34
CA ASP A 66 6.16 12.44 8.70
C ASP A 66 4.97 11.47 8.62
N GLU A 67 5.18 10.22 9.03
CA GLU A 67 4.25 9.14 8.71
C GLU A 67 4.15 8.11 9.83
N LYS A 68 2.91 7.73 10.11
CA LYS A 68 2.53 6.50 10.80
C LYS A 68 2.03 5.51 9.75
N SER A 69 2.64 4.35 9.67
CA SER A 69 2.20 3.29 8.80
C SER A 69 2.24 1.95 9.53
N THR A 70 1.52 0.98 8.98
CA THR A 70 1.59 -0.40 9.42
C THR A 70 1.81 -1.29 8.22
N VAL A 71 2.62 -2.33 8.39
CA VAL A 71 2.75 -3.42 7.45
C VAL A 71 2.27 -4.69 8.14
N PHE A 72 1.49 -5.48 7.43
CA PHE A 72 0.98 -6.74 7.95
C PHE A 72 1.16 -7.83 6.91
N TRP A 73 1.34 -9.06 7.37
CA TRP A 73 1.22 -10.21 6.51
C TRP A 73 0.67 -11.42 7.22
N HIS A 74 -0.21 -12.10 6.50
CA HIS A 74 -0.72 -13.43 6.77
C HIS A 74 -0.26 -14.35 5.64
N GLY A 75 0.46 -15.41 6.00
CA GLY A 75 0.91 -16.43 5.07
C GLY A 75 0.51 -17.81 5.56
N ARG A 76 -0.10 -18.60 4.69
CA ARG A 76 -0.35 -20.03 4.94
C ARG A 76 0.24 -20.88 3.83
N PHE A 77 1.03 -21.86 4.21
CA PHE A 77 1.59 -22.86 3.32
C PHE A 77 1.24 -24.24 3.87
N ASN A 78 0.28 -24.93 3.23
CA ASN A 78 -0.41 -26.08 3.80
C ASN A 78 -0.96 -25.78 5.21
N GLU A 79 -0.43 -26.45 6.25
CA GLU A 79 -0.85 -26.28 7.64
C GLU A 79 -0.01 -25.22 8.39
N ARG A 80 1.13 -24.79 7.84
CA ARG A 80 1.99 -23.80 8.50
C ARG A 80 1.45 -22.40 8.25
N LYS A 81 1.26 -21.65 9.34
CA LYS A 81 0.78 -20.25 9.32
C LYS A 81 1.83 -19.32 9.88
N THR A 82 1.92 -18.13 9.30
CA THR A 82 2.72 -17.02 9.80
C THR A 82 1.89 -15.75 9.74
N ASP A 83 2.01 -14.95 10.79
CA ASP A 83 1.24 -13.74 11.02
C ASP A 83 2.17 -12.74 11.69
N LYS A 84 2.28 -11.56 11.09
CA LYS A 84 3.14 -10.51 11.63
C LYS A 84 2.61 -9.14 11.25
N GLU A 85 2.81 -8.22 12.17
CA GLU A 85 2.47 -6.83 12.00
C GLU A 85 3.65 -5.98 12.48
N ILE A 86 3.98 -4.93 11.74
CA ILE A 86 5.00 -3.97 12.15
C ILE A 86 4.43 -2.57 11.97
N ASP A 87 4.31 -1.82 13.06
CA ASP A 87 4.06 -0.39 12.97
C ASP A 87 5.38 0.33 12.66
N VAL A 88 5.33 1.31 11.76
CA VAL A 88 6.46 2.14 11.36
C VAL A 88 6.10 3.60 11.60
N PHE A 89 6.97 4.31 12.31
CA PHE A 89 6.88 5.73 12.60
C PHE A 89 8.11 6.41 12.02
N ARG A 90 7.91 7.45 11.21
CA ARG A 90 8.96 8.28 10.63
C ARG A 90 8.66 9.73 10.91
N TYR A 91 9.58 10.46 11.51
CA TYR A 91 9.39 11.87 11.84
C TYR A 91 10.66 12.64 11.56
N GLN A 92 10.58 13.58 10.63
CA GLN A 92 11.63 14.55 10.41
C GLN A 92 11.55 15.57 11.54
N ALA A 93 12.51 15.50 12.48
CA ALA A 93 12.59 16.49 13.54
C ALA A 93 12.68 17.90 12.92
N ALA A 94 11.90 18.84 13.47
CA ALA A 94 11.75 20.20 12.95
C ALA A 94 13.06 21.03 12.90
N ASP A 95 14.17 20.50 13.41
CA ASP A 95 15.50 21.04 13.14
C ASP A 95 15.91 20.75 11.70
N LYS A 96 15.34 21.54 10.77
CA LYS A 96 15.59 21.52 9.33
C LYS A 96 17.07 21.71 8.96
N ALA A 97 17.95 22.00 9.93
CA ALA A 97 19.38 22.10 9.73
C ALA A 97 20.12 20.75 9.87
N LYS A 98 19.49 19.70 10.42
CA LYS A 98 20.04 18.35 10.45
C LYS A 98 19.50 17.55 9.26
N PRO A 99 20.36 17.22 8.28
CA PRO A 99 19.94 16.37 7.17
C PRO A 99 19.67 14.96 7.72
N GLU A 100 18.82 14.23 7.00
CA GLU A 100 18.64 12.77 6.99
C GLU A 100 19.66 11.96 7.81
N PRO A 101 19.23 10.91 8.54
CA PRO A 101 17.89 10.30 8.50
C PRO A 101 16.88 10.92 9.50
N PRO A 102 15.57 10.74 9.26
CA PRO A 102 14.51 11.09 10.21
C PRO A 102 14.63 10.26 11.49
N ALA A 103 13.91 10.65 12.54
CA ALA A 103 13.65 9.73 13.64
C ALA A 103 12.80 8.57 13.09
N ILE A 104 13.22 7.34 13.38
CA ILE A 104 12.52 6.12 12.94
C ILE A 104 12.22 5.29 14.17
N PHE A 105 11.00 4.80 14.28
CA PHE A 105 10.63 3.84 15.30
C PHE A 105 9.80 2.75 14.65
N THR A 106 10.16 1.50 14.88
CA THR A 106 9.40 0.35 14.41
C THR A 106 8.98 -0.50 15.59
N LYS A 107 7.73 -0.96 15.59
CA LYS A 107 7.21 -1.87 16.60
C LYS A 107 6.82 -3.17 15.93
N SER A 108 7.62 -4.21 16.12
CA SER A 108 7.36 -5.52 15.52
C SER A 108 6.53 -6.36 16.47
N ARG A 109 5.29 -6.69 16.09
CA ARG A 109 4.38 -7.55 16.86
C ARG A 109 4.16 -8.88 16.14
N THR A 110 4.05 -9.96 16.89
CA THR A 110 3.56 -11.24 16.36
C THR A 110 2.17 -11.52 16.91
N SER A 111 1.32 -12.19 16.14
CA SER A 111 -0.02 -12.59 16.62
C SER A 111 0.02 -13.67 17.71
N LYS A 112 1.17 -14.34 17.88
CA LYS A 112 1.34 -15.45 18.82
C LYS A 112 1.63 -14.97 20.23
N ASP A 113 2.43 -13.92 20.39
CA ASP A 113 2.69 -13.29 21.69
C ASP A 113 3.05 -11.80 21.51
N MET A 114 2.30 -10.93 22.19
CA MET A 114 2.54 -9.49 22.20
C MET A 114 3.74 -9.09 23.08
N LYS A 115 4.35 -10.03 23.79
CA LYS A 115 5.57 -9.82 24.57
C LYS A 115 6.85 -10.19 23.80
N ASP A 116 6.71 -10.86 22.66
CA ASP A 116 7.81 -11.25 21.76
C ASP A 116 8.21 -10.12 20.80
N ASN A 117 8.03 -8.87 21.22
CA ASN A 117 8.27 -7.73 20.34
C ASN A 117 9.76 -7.47 20.16
N LEU A 118 10.09 -6.89 19.02
CA LEU A 118 11.43 -6.40 18.72
C LEU A 118 11.28 -4.99 18.16
N ASP A 119 11.42 -3.99 19.02
CA ASP A 119 11.18 -2.60 18.61
C ASP A 119 12.52 -1.92 18.33
N GLN A 120 12.65 -1.27 17.18
CA GLN A 120 13.87 -0.57 16.78
C GLN A 120 13.63 0.93 16.76
N TYR A 121 14.47 1.68 17.46
CA TYR A 121 14.44 3.14 17.52
C TYR A 121 15.76 3.74 17.01
N HIS A 122 15.63 4.67 16.07
CA HIS A 122 16.69 5.54 15.59
C HIS A 122 16.31 6.99 15.92
N PRO A 123 17.04 7.67 16.82
CA PRO A 123 16.88 9.11 17.02
C PRO A 123 17.35 9.87 15.76
N SER A 124 16.66 10.95 15.38
CA SER A 124 16.99 11.69 14.16
C SER A 124 18.45 12.19 14.17
N GLY A 125 19.18 11.89 13.10
CA GLY A 125 20.59 12.27 12.92
C GLY A 125 21.58 11.59 13.87
N SER A 126 21.16 10.53 14.57
CA SER A 126 22.02 9.76 15.47
C SER A 126 22.98 8.86 14.69
N GLU A 127 24.16 8.58 15.25
CA GLU A 127 25.04 7.52 14.75
C GLU A 127 24.70 6.14 15.35
N TRP A 128 23.69 6.09 16.22
CA TRP A 128 23.29 4.94 17.01
C TRP A 128 21.83 4.56 16.76
N ASP A 129 21.62 3.25 16.66
CA ASP A 129 20.32 2.60 16.73
C ASP A 129 20.15 1.91 18.08
N TYR A 130 18.90 1.76 18.48
CA TYR A 130 18.47 1.12 19.70
C TYR A 130 17.47 0.01 19.38
N LEU A 131 17.62 -1.15 20.02
CA LEU A 131 16.71 -2.28 19.91
C LEU A 131 16.17 -2.64 21.28
N LEU A 132 14.86 -2.55 21.46
CA LEU A 132 14.17 -3.00 22.66
C LEU A 132 13.82 -4.48 22.52
N LEU A 133 14.28 -5.27 23.48
CA LEU A 133 14.10 -6.71 23.52
C LEU A 133 12.83 -7.09 24.27
N GLY A 134 11.93 -7.77 23.57
CA GLY A 134 10.80 -8.48 24.16
C GLY A 134 11.24 -9.67 25.02
N GLU A 135 10.28 -10.29 25.70
CA GLU A 135 10.50 -11.33 26.71
C GLU A 135 11.31 -12.51 26.16
N ARG A 136 10.96 -13.01 24.97
CA ARG A 136 11.71 -14.08 24.27
C ARG A 136 13.18 -13.74 23.99
N PHE A 137 13.50 -12.47 23.77
CA PHE A 137 14.85 -12.03 23.39
C PHE A 137 15.67 -11.54 24.58
N ARG A 138 15.07 -11.48 25.77
CA ARG A 138 15.68 -10.86 26.96
C ARG A 138 16.99 -11.52 27.39
N SER A 139 17.23 -12.78 27.06
CA SER A 139 18.48 -13.48 27.38
C SER A 139 19.67 -13.05 26.51
N LEU A 140 19.45 -12.29 25.43
CA LEU A 140 20.51 -11.88 24.51
C LEU A 140 21.40 -10.76 25.07
N ALA A 141 20.89 -9.98 26.02
CA ALA A 141 21.57 -8.83 26.63
C ALA A 141 21.20 -8.68 28.11
N THR A 142 22.00 -7.94 28.88
CA THR A 142 21.78 -7.75 30.33
C THR A 142 20.72 -6.70 30.64
N THR A 143 20.39 -5.85 29.67
CA THR A 143 19.41 -4.76 29.79
C THR A 143 18.33 -4.87 28.71
N PRO A 144 17.16 -4.20 28.87
CA PRO A 144 16.10 -4.24 27.87
C PRO A 144 16.48 -3.64 26.51
N TRP A 145 17.30 -2.59 26.50
CA TRP A 145 17.75 -1.97 25.26
C TRP A 145 19.15 -2.45 24.87
N VAL A 146 19.38 -2.51 23.56
CA VAL A 146 20.69 -2.78 22.97
C VAL A 146 21.03 -1.64 22.01
N ARG A 147 22.20 -1.01 22.17
CA ARG A 147 22.69 0.08 21.32
C ARG A 147 23.77 -0.44 20.36
N PHE A 148 23.69 -0.05 19.10
CA PHE A 148 24.71 -0.40 18.09
C PHE A 148 24.85 0.69 17.02
N PRO A 149 25.96 0.71 16.26
CA PRO A 149 26.12 1.66 15.16
C PRO A 149 24.97 1.58 14.15
N THR A 150 24.46 2.73 13.73
CA THR A 150 23.23 2.86 12.92
C THR A 150 23.22 2.00 11.65
N PHE A 151 22.06 1.45 11.28
CA PHE A 151 21.76 0.93 9.93
C PHE A 151 21.23 2.01 8.99
N THR A 152 20.93 3.20 9.51
CA THR A 152 20.45 4.37 8.78
C THR A 152 21.51 5.46 8.83
N PRO A 153 22.62 5.32 8.09
CA PRO A 153 23.62 6.38 8.00
C PRO A 153 23.04 7.59 7.26
N LYS A 154 23.57 8.78 7.55
CA LYS A 154 23.23 10.03 6.84
C LYS A 154 23.49 9.91 5.34
N ASP A 155 24.67 9.43 4.98
CA ASP A 155 25.04 9.19 3.59
C ASP A 155 24.61 7.79 3.18
N GLY A 156 23.87 7.68 2.06
CA GLY A 156 23.37 6.40 1.56
C GLY A 156 22.13 5.86 2.28
N PHE A 157 21.44 6.70 3.07
CA PHE A 157 20.13 6.36 3.62
C PHE A 157 19.18 5.91 2.50
N ASN A 158 18.59 4.74 2.67
CA ASN A 158 17.61 4.19 1.75
C ASN A 158 16.40 3.72 2.55
N VAL A 159 15.25 4.35 2.31
CA VAL A 159 13.99 4.01 3.01
C VAL A 159 13.58 2.55 2.80
N CYS A 160 13.94 1.95 1.67
CA CYS A 160 13.63 0.56 1.37
C CYS A 160 14.49 -0.44 2.16
N LEU A 161 15.45 0.03 2.98
CA LEU A 161 16.16 -0.79 3.96
C LEU A 161 15.54 -0.70 5.36
N LEU A 162 14.52 0.15 5.56
CA LEU A 162 13.83 0.22 6.84
C LEU A 162 12.96 -1.01 7.05
N THR A 163 13.07 -1.60 8.23
CA THR A 163 12.19 -2.66 8.69
C THR A 163 10.73 -2.25 8.48
N GLY A 164 9.99 -3.11 7.80
CA GLY A 164 8.60 -2.89 7.41
C GLY A 164 8.40 -2.14 6.09
N VAL A 165 9.09 -1.01 5.87
CA VAL A 165 9.00 -0.27 4.59
C VAL A 165 9.64 -1.05 3.44
N GLN A 166 10.68 -1.83 3.73
CA GLN A 166 11.27 -2.76 2.75
C GLN A 166 10.23 -3.67 2.08
N THR A 167 9.18 -4.07 2.81
CA THR A 167 8.12 -4.93 2.27
C THR A 167 7.33 -4.21 1.20
N VAL A 168 6.95 -2.95 1.41
CA VAL A 168 6.21 -2.20 0.38
C VAL A 168 7.07 -1.87 -0.83
N CYS A 169 8.37 -1.63 -0.65
CA CYS A 169 9.30 -1.51 -1.79
C CYS A 169 9.36 -2.83 -2.59
N ALA A 170 9.46 -3.98 -1.91
CA ALA A 170 9.43 -5.29 -2.55
C ALA A 170 8.10 -5.57 -3.27
N MET A 171 6.96 -5.17 -2.69
CA MET A 171 5.64 -5.28 -3.32
C MET A 171 5.61 -4.50 -4.64
N GLN A 172 6.14 -3.28 -4.62
CA GLN A 172 6.23 -2.47 -5.81
C GLN A 172 7.16 -3.07 -6.88
N ASP A 173 8.31 -3.61 -6.48
CA ASP A 173 9.22 -4.27 -7.41
C ASP A 173 8.58 -5.52 -8.03
N ALA A 174 7.80 -6.29 -7.25
CA ALA A 174 7.02 -7.42 -7.76
C ALA A 174 5.96 -6.98 -8.78
N MET A 175 5.28 -5.84 -8.53
CA MET A 175 4.35 -5.24 -9.48
C MET A 175 5.07 -4.84 -10.77
N LYS A 176 6.19 -4.11 -10.68
CA LYS A 176 6.97 -3.69 -11.85
C LYS A 176 7.47 -4.88 -12.66
N ALA A 177 7.99 -5.91 -12.00
CA ALA A 177 8.46 -7.12 -12.65
C ALA A 177 7.32 -7.82 -13.40
N THR A 178 6.15 -7.95 -12.77
CA THR A 178 4.96 -8.52 -13.41
C THR A 178 4.53 -7.69 -14.62
N GLN A 179 4.42 -6.37 -14.46
CA GLN A 179 4.05 -5.44 -15.53
C GLN A 179 5.03 -5.50 -16.71
N LYS A 180 6.33 -5.53 -16.42
CA LYS A 180 7.38 -5.62 -17.45
C LYS A 180 7.32 -6.93 -18.24
N SER A 181 6.97 -8.03 -17.58
CA SER A 181 6.83 -9.34 -18.24
C SER A 181 5.56 -9.46 -19.09
N SER A 182 4.59 -8.54 -18.94
CA SER A 182 3.31 -8.50 -19.68
C SER A 182 2.64 -9.88 -19.85
N PRO A 183 2.44 -10.65 -18.75
CA PRO A 183 1.83 -11.97 -18.84
C PRO A 183 0.40 -11.87 -19.35
N ALA A 184 -0.02 -12.88 -20.12
CA ALA A 184 -1.39 -12.99 -20.60
C ALA A 184 -2.38 -12.96 -19.42
N GLY A 185 -3.46 -12.18 -19.55
CA GLY A 185 -4.49 -12.04 -18.51
C GLY A 185 -4.15 -11.07 -17.38
N LEU A 186 -3.05 -10.30 -17.48
CA LEU A 186 -2.78 -9.23 -16.52
C LEU A 186 -3.87 -8.14 -16.58
N VAL A 187 -4.54 -7.93 -15.45
CA VAL A 187 -5.55 -6.88 -15.30
C VAL A 187 -4.89 -5.54 -14.97
N LYS A 188 -5.38 -4.46 -15.57
CA LYS A 188 -5.05 -3.07 -15.23
C LYS A 188 -6.34 -2.26 -15.16
N GLU A 189 -6.83 -2.02 -13.96
CA GLU A 189 -8.01 -1.19 -13.74
C GLU A 189 -7.67 0.00 -12.86
N TYR A 190 -8.18 1.16 -13.25
CA TYR A 190 -8.19 2.37 -12.46
C TYR A 190 -9.62 2.67 -12.03
N ARG A 191 -9.87 2.98 -10.77
CA ARG A 191 -11.21 3.37 -10.27
C ARG A 191 -11.08 4.63 -9.46
N GLN A 192 -11.81 5.68 -9.81
CA GLN A 192 -11.94 6.87 -8.99
C GLN A 192 -13.24 6.82 -8.20
N GLN A 193 -13.16 7.11 -6.91
CA GLN A 193 -14.29 7.14 -5.99
C GLN A 193 -14.87 8.55 -5.91
N ALA A 194 -16.11 8.65 -5.39
CA ALA A 194 -16.81 9.92 -5.25
C ALA A 194 -16.12 10.92 -4.30
N ASP A 195 -15.35 10.42 -3.33
CA ASP A 195 -14.56 11.23 -2.38
C ASP A 195 -13.21 11.71 -2.96
N GLY A 196 -12.93 11.39 -4.23
CA GLY A 196 -11.70 11.73 -4.93
C GLY A 196 -10.57 10.72 -4.73
N THR A 197 -10.72 9.72 -3.85
CA THR A 197 -9.75 8.62 -3.74
C THR A 197 -9.72 7.80 -5.02
N ALA A 198 -8.60 7.12 -5.25
CA ALA A 198 -8.42 6.29 -6.43
C ALA A 198 -7.84 4.92 -6.07
N GLU A 199 -8.26 3.89 -6.80
CA GLU A 199 -7.81 2.51 -6.67
C GLU A 199 -7.19 2.02 -7.97
N LEU A 200 -6.02 1.40 -7.86
CA LEU A 200 -5.38 0.64 -8.93
C LEU A 200 -5.57 -0.84 -8.61
N LEU A 201 -6.22 -1.58 -9.50
CA LEU A 201 -6.39 -3.02 -9.37
C LEU A 201 -5.58 -3.72 -10.45
N THR A 202 -4.75 -4.68 -10.04
CA THR A 202 -3.91 -5.47 -10.93
C THR A 202 -3.59 -6.84 -10.34
N GLY A 203 -2.70 -7.58 -10.99
CA GLY A 203 -2.15 -8.83 -10.51
C GLY A 203 -0.63 -8.76 -10.35
N VAL A 204 -0.11 -9.46 -9.34
CA VAL A 204 1.31 -9.80 -9.20
C VAL A 204 1.43 -11.29 -9.37
N THR A 205 2.31 -11.78 -10.25
CA THR A 205 2.52 -13.24 -10.35
C THR A 205 3.22 -13.74 -9.08
N LEU A 206 2.88 -14.96 -8.63
CA LEU A 206 3.57 -15.57 -7.49
C LEU A 206 5.10 -15.61 -7.70
N LYS A 207 5.54 -15.81 -8.95
CA LYS A 207 6.97 -15.71 -9.31
C LYS A 207 7.57 -14.35 -8.93
N SER A 208 6.99 -13.25 -9.40
CA SER A 208 7.50 -11.91 -9.10
C SER A 208 7.44 -11.59 -7.61
N PHE A 209 6.41 -12.09 -6.92
CA PHE A 209 6.27 -11.95 -5.47
C PHE A 209 7.42 -12.62 -4.70
N VAL A 210 7.77 -13.86 -5.09
CA VAL A 210 8.85 -14.63 -4.48
C VAL A 210 10.22 -14.06 -4.83
N ASP A 211 10.44 -13.71 -6.10
CA ASP A 211 11.71 -13.16 -6.59
C ASP A 211 12.04 -11.80 -5.95
N ALA A 212 11.04 -10.93 -5.82
CA ALA A 212 11.18 -9.64 -5.14
C ALA A 212 11.27 -9.76 -3.61
N ARG A 213 11.10 -10.97 -3.06
CA ARG A 213 11.14 -11.26 -1.62
C ARG A 213 10.12 -10.46 -0.80
N VAL A 214 8.90 -10.30 -1.33
CA VAL A 214 7.79 -9.65 -0.61
C VAL A 214 7.52 -10.35 0.73
N LEU A 215 7.58 -11.69 0.71
CA LEU A 215 7.75 -12.52 1.90
C LEU A 215 8.96 -13.42 1.73
N SER A 216 9.66 -13.67 2.83
CA SER A 216 10.75 -14.63 2.84
C SER A 216 10.19 -16.05 2.94
N PHE A 217 10.41 -16.84 1.90
CA PHE A 217 10.11 -18.27 1.89
C PHE A 217 11.38 -19.08 2.14
N PRO A 218 11.34 -20.08 3.03
CA PRO A 218 12.38 -21.09 3.14
C PRO A 218 12.67 -21.78 1.79
N GLU A 219 13.92 -22.19 1.55
CA GLU A 219 14.32 -22.79 0.26
C GLU A 219 13.61 -24.12 -0.03
N ASP A 220 13.31 -24.91 1.01
CA ASP A 220 12.50 -26.12 0.90
C ASP A 220 11.06 -25.83 0.43
N PHE A 221 10.52 -24.66 0.78
CA PHE A 221 9.19 -24.22 0.33
C PHE A 221 9.23 -23.75 -1.12
N LYS A 222 10.24 -22.98 -1.49
CA LYS A 222 10.41 -22.51 -2.88
C LYS A 222 10.51 -23.67 -3.88
N LYS A 223 11.22 -24.74 -3.51
CA LYS A 223 11.36 -25.95 -4.34
C LYS A 223 10.04 -26.69 -4.61
N GLN A 224 9.01 -26.46 -3.80
CA GLN A 224 7.69 -27.08 -3.97
C GLN A 224 6.76 -26.25 -4.86
N MET A 225 7.14 -25.03 -5.24
CA MET A 225 6.34 -24.18 -6.11
C MET A 225 6.50 -24.62 -7.57
N THR A 226 5.42 -25.12 -8.16
CA THR A 226 5.41 -25.59 -9.56
C THR A 226 5.31 -24.41 -10.53
N PRO A 227 5.69 -24.57 -11.82
CA PRO A 227 5.52 -23.50 -12.81
C PRO A 227 4.09 -22.93 -12.89
N PRO A 228 3.01 -23.75 -12.89
CA PRO A 228 1.64 -23.24 -12.86
C PRO A 228 1.30 -22.40 -11.62
N MET A 229 1.90 -22.72 -10.46
CA MET A 229 1.74 -21.90 -9.26
C MET A 229 2.43 -20.55 -9.43
N LEU A 230 3.67 -20.55 -9.94
CA LEU A 230 4.48 -19.35 -10.14
C LEU A 230 3.83 -18.36 -11.12
N GLU A 231 3.09 -18.86 -12.11
CA GLU A 231 2.32 -18.06 -13.07
C GLU A 231 0.98 -17.53 -12.53
N SER A 232 0.55 -17.99 -11.35
CA SER A 232 -0.73 -17.57 -10.78
C SER A 232 -0.66 -16.12 -10.28
N PHE A 233 -1.73 -15.36 -10.54
CA PHE A 233 -1.87 -13.98 -10.07
C PHE A 233 -2.36 -13.92 -8.62
N LEU A 234 -1.67 -13.12 -7.83
CA LEU A 234 -2.11 -12.57 -6.56
C LEU A 234 -2.76 -11.21 -6.86
N ARG A 235 -4.00 -11.01 -6.39
CA ARG A 235 -4.70 -9.74 -6.57
C ARG A 235 -3.93 -8.65 -5.84
N THR A 236 -3.73 -7.54 -6.52
CA THR A 236 -3.05 -6.36 -5.97
C THR A 236 -3.95 -5.16 -6.06
N THR A 237 -4.11 -4.46 -4.93
CA THR A 237 -4.87 -3.22 -4.83
C THR A 237 -3.97 -2.12 -4.29
N VAL A 238 -3.88 -0.99 -5.00
CA VAL A 238 -3.22 0.23 -4.52
C VAL A 238 -4.28 1.30 -4.35
N THR A 239 -4.44 1.82 -3.14
CA THR A 239 -5.33 2.94 -2.84
C THR A 239 -4.51 4.20 -2.70
N MET A 240 -4.96 5.26 -3.37
CA MET A 240 -4.40 6.61 -3.30
C MET A 240 -5.41 7.57 -2.69
N ASP A 241 -4.92 8.57 -1.97
CA ASP A 241 -5.73 9.67 -1.48
C ASP A 241 -6.16 10.63 -2.62
N PRO A 242 -7.03 11.62 -2.37
CA PRO A 242 -7.45 12.59 -3.39
C PRO A 242 -6.32 13.46 -3.94
N GLN A 243 -5.17 13.51 -3.28
CA GLN A 243 -3.96 14.19 -3.74
C GLN A 243 -3.07 13.28 -4.60
N GLY A 244 -3.47 12.03 -4.81
CA GLY A 244 -2.73 11.03 -5.57
C GLY A 244 -1.56 10.42 -4.80
N GLN A 245 -1.50 10.58 -3.48
CA GLN A 245 -0.47 9.99 -2.63
C GLN A 245 -0.87 8.57 -2.25
N LEU A 246 0.11 7.68 -2.07
CA LEU A 246 -0.14 6.33 -1.56
C LEU A 246 -0.85 6.42 -0.21
N LYS A 247 -1.93 5.65 -0.06
CA LYS A 247 -2.64 5.42 1.21
C LYS A 247 -2.49 3.97 1.66
N LYS A 248 -2.70 3.03 0.74
CA LYS A 248 -2.62 1.59 1.03
C LYS A 248 -2.15 0.82 -0.19
N ILE A 249 -1.42 -0.27 0.03
CA ILE A 249 -1.16 -1.29 -0.98
C ILE A 249 -1.36 -2.65 -0.34
N GLU A 250 -2.06 -3.55 -1.02
CA GLU A 250 -2.33 -4.90 -0.55
C GLU A 250 -2.18 -5.90 -1.70
N ILE A 251 -1.45 -6.98 -1.45
CA ILE A 251 -1.34 -8.15 -2.31
C ILE A 251 -1.95 -9.34 -1.58
N ASN A 252 -2.97 -9.95 -2.16
CA ASN A 252 -3.64 -11.09 -1.55
C ASN A 252 -4.08 -12.13 -2.59
N GLY A 253 -4.11 -13.40 -2.20
CA GLY A 253 -4.54 -14.46 -3.09
C GLY A 253 -4.38 -15.86 -2.52
N ILE A 254 -5.04 -16.81 -3.18
CA ILE A 254 -4.92 -18.24 -2.92
C ILE A 254 -4.39 -18.89 -4.20
N VAL A 255 -3.30 -19.63 -4.09
CA VAL A 255 -2.71 -20.42 -5.18
C VAL A 255 -2.89 -21.89 -4.86
N ASP A 256 -3.64 -22.58 -5.72
CA ASP A 256 -3.97 -24.00 -5.61
C ASP A 256 -3.94 -24.64 -7.01
N LYS A 257 -2.72 -24.87 -7.52
CA LYS A 257 -2.48 -25.37 -8.89
C LYS A 257 -1.36 -26.41 -8.94
N GLY A 258 -1.71 -27.67 -8.67
CA GLY A 258 -0.78 -28.80 -8.87
C GLY A 258 0.39 -28.82 -7.88
N GLY A 259 0.21 -28.28 -6.68
CA GLY A 259 1.20 -28.26 -5.60
C GLY A 259 0.55 -27.87 -4.27
N PRO A 260 1.35 -27.59 -3.23
CA PRO A 260 0.86 -27.13 -1.92
C PRO A 260 -0.05 -25.91 -2.03
N LYS A 261 -1.12 -25.88 -1.23
CA LYS A 261 -1.98 -24.69 -1.16
C LYS A 261 -1.23 -23.55 -0.48
N ILE A 262 -1.18 -22.40 -1.16
CA ILE A 262 -0.58 -21.18 -0.63
C ILE A 262 -1.68 -20.12 -0.47
N GLU A 263 -1.78 -19.53 0.71
CA GLU A 263 -2.62 -18.35 0.97
C GLU A 263 -1.71 -17.20 1.40
N ILE A 264 -1.89 -16.04 0.76
CA ILE A 264 -1.07 -14.86 0.97
C ILE A 264 -2.00 -13.68 1.17
N GLN A 265 -1.71 -12.88 2.19
CA GLN A 265 -2.18 -11.51 2.32
C GLN A 265 -1.03 -10.69 2.89
N VAL A 266 -0.59 -9.67 2.16
CA VAL A 266 0.45 -8.73 2.59
C VAL A 266 -0.06 -7.35 2.29
N GLY A 267 0.02 -6.44 3.26
CA GLY A 267 -0.40 -5.07 3.05
C GLY A 267 0.45 -4.07 3.80
N TYR A 268 0.43 -2.85 3.29
CA TYR A 268 1.01 -1.67 3.88
C TYR A 268 -0.02 -0.54 3.84
N GLU A 269 -0.23 0.13 4.96
CA GLU A 269 -1.22 1.19 5.10
C GLU A 269 -0.66 2.39 5.87
N ILE A 270 -0.91 3.59 5.35
CA ILE A 270 -0.56 4.85 6.00
C ILE A 270 -1.75 5.28 6.87
N LEU A 271 -1.51 5.32 8.18
CA LEU A 271 -2.50 5.58 9.21
C LEU A 271 -2.58 7.07 9.57
N GLY A 272 -1.61 7.88 9.15
CA GLY A 272 -1.58 9.32 9.36
C GLY A 272 -0.18 9.87 9.49
N LYS A 273 -0.05 11.05 10.12
CA LYS A 273 1.23 11.72 10.35
C LYS A 273 1.82 11.35 11.71
N ALA A 274 3.12 11.09 11.74
CA ALA A 274 3.85 10.95 12.99
C ALA A 274 4.20 12.31 13.60
N THR A 275 4.40 12.32 14.90
CA THR A 275 4.78 13.48 15.70
C THR A 275 5.88 13.07 16.67
N ALA A 276 6.57 14.05 17.26
CA ALA A 276 7.60 13.78 18.28
C ALA A 276 7.11 12.91 19.45
N LYS A 277 5.81 12.93 19.78
CA LYS A 277 5.21 12.14 20.87
C LYS A 277 5.12 10.64 20.58
N ASP A 278 5.29 10.24 19.33
CA ASP A 278 5.20 8.84 18.91
C ASP A 278 6.51 8.07 19.14
N PHE A 279 7.58 8.76 19.55
CA PHE A 279 8.92 8.20 19.70
C PHE A 279 9.29 8.10 21.19
N PRO A 280 9.98 7.02 21.61
CA PRO A 280 10.51 6.93 22.95
C PRO A 280 11.66 7.94 23.15
N PRO A 281 11.97 8.32 24.40
CA PRO A 281 13.23 9.00 24.68
C PRO A 281 14.41 8.08 24.40
N GLU A 282 15.58 8.67 24.18
CA GLU A 282 16.82 7.89 24.07
C GLU A 282 17.08 7.11 25.38
N PRO A 283 17.36 5.80 25.31
CA PRO A 283 17.61 4.99 26.50
C PRO A 283 18.83 5.47 27.29
N SER A 284 18.70 5.51 28.62
CA SER A 284 19.80 5.88 29.51
C SER A 284 20.94 4.83 29.46
N PRO A 285 22.19 5.20 29.81
CA PRO A 285 23.28 4.24 29.91
C PRO A 285 23.04 3.07 30.88
N LEU A 286 22.15 3.23 31.86
CA LEU A 286 21.81 2.17 32.83
C LEU A 286 20.79 1.17 32.27
N ASP A 287 20.03 1.56 31.25
CA ASP A 287 18.95 0.76 30.65
C ASP A 287 19.35 0.09 29.34
N ARG A 288 20.62 0.22 28.92
CA ARG A 288 21.11 -0.27 27.64
C ARG A 288 22.42 -1.05 27.72
N THR A 289 22.55 -2.01 26.81
CA THR A 289 23.75 -2.81 26.57
C THR A 289 24.36 -2.29 25.27
N ASP A 290 25.59 -1.83 25.35
CA ASP A 290 26.29 -1.29 24.18
C ASP A 290 27.02 -2.41 23.43
N LEU A 291 26.80 -2.49 22.11
CA LEU A 291 27.60 -3.34 21.23
C LEU A 291 28.74 -2.46 20.67
N PRO A 292 29.96 -2.58 21.21
CA PRO A 292 31.02 -1.59 20.99
C PRO A 292 31.61 -1.61 19.59
N ASP A 293 31.49 -2.74 18.86
CA ASP A 293 32.10 -2.92 17.55
C ASP A 293 31.25 -3.81 16.62
N LEU A 294 31.71 -3.93 15.37
CA LEU A 294 31.03 -4.72 14.33
C LEU A 294 30.97 -6.22 14.65
N ASN A 295 31.94 -6.77 15.39
CA ASN A 295 31.96 -8.18 15.74
C ASN A 295 30.92 -8.48 16.81
N ALA A 296 30.85 -7.65 17.86
CA ALA A 296 29.82 -7.74 18.90
C ALA A 296 28.42 -7.58 18.31
N ARG A 297 28.25 -6.63 17.38
CA ARG A 297 27.02 -6.47 16.59
C ARG A 297 26.67 -7.73 15.82
N LYS A 298 27.61 -8.26 15.03
CA LYS A 298 27.39 -9.45 14.20
C LYS A 298 27.04 -10.67 15.05
N ASP A 299 27.76 -10.90 16.15
CA ASP A 299 27.48 -11.97 17.10
C ASP A 299 26.06 -11.86 17.66
N PHE A 300 25.68 -10.67 18.14
CA PHE A 300 24.35 -10.41 18.68
C PHE A 300 23.25 -10.72 17.65
N PHE A 301 23.36 -10.22 16.42
CA PHE A 301 22.36 -10.47 15.38
C PHE A 301 22.34 -11.92 14.90
N ASN A 302 23.48 -12.63 14.92
CA ASN A 302 23.52 -14.06 14.63
C ASN A 302 22.76 -14.87 15.71
N ARG A 303 22.96 -14.53 17.00
CA ARG A 303 22.21 -15.15 18.10
C ARG A 303 20.72 -14.83 18.02
N LEU A 304 20.37 -13.58 17.69
CA LEU A 304 18.98 -13.17 17.48
C LEU A 304 18.32 -13.96 16.35
N ALA A 305 19.01 -14.18 15.23
CA ALA A 305 18.49 -14.92 14.08
C ALA A 305 18.35 -16.44 14.32
N ALA A 306 19.03 -16.98 15.35
CA ALA A 306 18.97 -18.39 15.72
C ALA A 306 17.82 -18.73 16.67
N LEU A 307 17.15 -17.71 17.25
CA LEU A 307 15.99 -17.88 18.13
C LEU A 307 14.69 -18.00 17.35
#